data_AF-A0A848DMU2-F1
#
_entry.id   AF-A0A848DMU2-F1
#
_cell.length_a   1.000
_cell.length_b   1.000
_cell.length_c   1.000
_cell.angle_alpha   90.00
_cell.angle_beta   90.00
_cell.angle_gamma   90.00
#
_symmetry.space_group_name_H-M   'P 1'
#
loop_
_entity.id
_entity.type
_entity.pdbx_description
1 polymer ?
#
loop_
_entity_poly.entity_id
_entity_poly.type
_entity_poly.pdbx_seq_one_letter_code
_entity_poly.pdbx_strand_id
1 'polypeptide(L)' 'MGRRGYPPEFRRKVLGLVAAGRPVVEVVRDLGISAQSIYTWARQDRIDKGLEPGLAVWRRRS' A
#
# COMPACT_ATOMS: atom_id res chain seq x y z
N MET A 1 8.15 13.94 -17.63
CA MET A 1 7.13 12.87 -17.70
C MET A 1 6.73 12.49 -16.27
N GLY A 2 5.63 13.06 -15.78
CA GLY A 2 5.16 12.81 -14.40
C GLY A 2 4.83 11.33 -14.24
N ARG A 3 5.46 10.68 -13.25
CA ARG A 3 5.21 9.27 -12.94
C ARG A 3 3.72 9.09 -12.66
N ARG A 4 2.97 8.54 -13.62
CA ARG A 4 1.53 8.30 -13.53
C ARG A 4 1.28 7.09 -12.65
N GLY A 5 1.61 7.23 -11.37
CA GLY A 5 1.28 6.25 -10.34
C GLY A 5 -0.23 6.27 -10.06
N TYR A 6 -0.71 5.25 -9.36
CA TYR A 6 -2.11 5.18 -8.96
C TYR A 6 -2.47 6.36 -8.03
N PRO A 7 -3.64 7.00 -8.25
CA PRO A 7 -4.12 8.05 -7.36
C PRO A 7 -4.21 7.56 -5.90
N PRO A 8 -3.98 8.43 -4.90
CA PRO A 8 -4.06 8.03 -3.49
C PRO A 8 -5.44 7.51 -3.11
N GLU A 9 -6.51 8.06 -3.67
CA GLU A 9 -7.89 7.58 -3.42
C GLU A 9 -8.10 6.16 -3.94
N PHE A 10 -7.56 5.85 -5.12
CA PHE A 10 -7.60 4.50 -5.68
C PHE A 10 -6.89 3.50 -4.77
N ARG A 11 -5.69 3.87 -4.29
CA ARG A 11 -4.91 3.03 -3.36
C ARG A 11 -5.68 2.76 -2.06
N ARG A 12 -6.31 3.79 -1.48
CA ARG A 12 -7.15 3.64 -0.28
C ARG A 12 -8.34 2.73 -0.52
N LYS A 13 -9.01 2.83 -1.67
CA LYS A 13 -10.13 1.94 -2.03
C LYS A 13 -9.68 0.48 -2.12
N VAL A 14 -8.54 0.22 -2.77
CA VAL A 14 -7.93 -1.11 -2.86
C VAL A 14 -7.61 -1.68 -1.49
N LEU A 15 -6.97 -0.89 -0.62
CA LEU A 15 -6.66 -1.31 0.75
C LEU A 15 -7.92 -1.53 1.59
N GLY A 16 -8.98 -0.76 1.37
CA GLY A 16 -10.28 -0.96 2.01
C GLY A 16 -10.92 -2.30 1.65
N LEU A 17 -10.83 -2.73 0.38
CA LEU A 17 -11.31 -4.04 -0.06
C LEU A 17 -10.55 -5.19 0.63
N VAL A 18 -9.22 -5.07 0.73
CA VAL A 18 -8.38 -6.06 1.42
C VAL A 18 -8.66 -6.07 2.92
N ALA A 19 -8.83 -4.91 3.55
CA ALA A 19 -9.17 -4.79 4.97
C ALA A 19 -10.56 -5.35 5.29
N ALA A 20 -11.50 -5.29 4.34
CA ALA A 20 -12.81 -5.93 4.44
C ALA A 20 -12.77 -7.47 4.31
N GLY A 21 -11.58 -8.07 4.20
CA GLY A 21 -11.38 -9.52 4.13
C GLY A 21 -11.38 -10.08 2.72
N ARG A 22 -11.44 -9.25 1.66
CA ARG A 22 -11.28 -9.76 0.29
C ARG A 22 -9.86 -10.26 0.08
N PRO A 23 -9.69 -11.44 -0.54
CA PRO A 23 -8.36 -11.97 -0.81
C PRO A 23 -7.64 -11.13 -1.87
N VAL A 24 -6.36 -10.84 -1.64
CA VAL A 24 -5.53 -10.00 -2.51
C VAL A 24 -5.52 -10.49 -3.96
N VAL A 25 -5.52 -11.81 -4.17
CA VAL A 25 -5.54 -12.43 -5.52
C VAL A 25 -6.78 -12.05 -6.33
N GLU A 26 -7.95 -11.92 -5.69
CA GLU A 26 -9.16 -11.48 -6.39
C GLU A 26 -9.08 -10.00 -6.74
N VAL A 27 -8.59 -9.17 -5.81
CA VAL A 27 -8.43 -7.73 -6.04
C VAL A 27 -7.45 -7.45 -7.17
N VAL A 28 -6.37 -8.24 -7.26
CA VAL A 28 -5.40 -8.23 -8.37
C VAL A 28 -6.07 -8.57 -9.70
N ARG A 29 -6.86 -9.66 -9.73
CA ARG A 29 -7.57 -10.11 -10.94
C ARG A 29 -8.61 -9.11 -11.42
N ASP A 30 -9.37 -8.54 -10.49
CA ASP A 30 -10.49 -7.64 -10.77
C ASP A 30 -10.02 -6.27 -11.26
N LEU A 31 -8.94 -5.74 -10.66
CA LEU A 31 -8.46 -4.39 -10.93
C LEU A 31 -7.24 -4.35 -11.85
N GLY A 32 -6.67 -5.49 -12.21
CA GLY A 32 -5.47 -5.58 -13.07
C GLY A 32 -4.21 -4.99 -12.44
N ILE A 33 -4.13 -4.91 -11.12
CA ILE A 33 -3.01 -4.34 -10.38
C ILE A 33 -2.10 -5.43 -9.81
N SER A 34 -0.81 -5.16 -9.66
CA SER A 34 0.11 -6.17 -9.11
C SER A 34 -0.09 -6.36 -7.61
N ALA A 35 0.02 -7.61 -7.14
CA ALA A 35 -0.04 -7.93 -5.70
C ALA A 35 1.04 -7.16 -4.92
N GLN A 36 2.24 -7.00 -5.49
CA GLN A 36 3.32 -6.21 -4.90
C GLN A 36 2.90 -4.76 -4.63
N SER A 37 2.19 -4.12 -5.56
CA SER A 37 1.70 -2.75 -5.35
C SER A 37 0.78 -2.66 -4.14
N ILE A 38 -0.12 -3.63 -3.98
CA ILE A 38 -1.05 -3.70 -2.84
C ILE A 38 -0.27 -3.86 -1.53
N TYR A 39 0.71 -4.77 -1.47
CA TYR A 39 1.54 -4.95 -0.27
C TYR A 39 2.35 -3.70 0.09
N THR A 40 2.94 -3.03 -0.90
CA THR A 40 3.67 -1.77 -0.67
C THR A 40 2.76 -0.69 -0.09
N TRP A 41 1.53 -0.56 -0.62
CA TRP A 41 0.58 0.42 -0.08
C TRP A 41 0.08 0.04 1.30
N ALA A 42 -0.18 -1.24 1.56
CA ALA A 42 -0.62 -1.72 2.87
C ALA A 42 0.44 -1.46 3.94
N ARG A 43 1.72 -1.64 3.57
CA ARG A 43 2.85 -1.30 4.44
C ARG A 43 2.90 0.20 4.71
N GLN A 44 2.82 1.03 3.67
CA GLN A 44 2.85 2.49 3.84
C GLN A 44 1.67 2.99 4.68
N ASP A 45 0.47 2.45 4.49
CA ASP A 45 -0.72 2.80 5.28
C ASP A 45 -0.56 2.46 6.77
N ARG A 46 0.07 1.33 7.11
CA ARG A 46 0.41 1.00 8.51
C ARG A 46 1.42 1.97 9.12
N ILE A 47 2.39 2.42 8.33
CA ILE A 47 3.38 3.41 8.73
C ILE A 47 2.70 4.77 8.98
N ASP A 48 1.87 5.21 8.04
CA ASP A 48 1.14 6.48 8.14
C ASP A 48 0.16 6.49 9.34
N LYS A 49 -0.39 5.33 9.71
CA LYS A 49 -1.22 5.14 10.90
C LYS A 49 -0.42 4.98 12.20
N GLY A 50 0.90 4.95 12.14
CA GLY A 50 1.77 4.72 13.30
C GLY A 50 1.68 3.32 13.91
N LEU A 51 1.09 2.36 13.19
CA LEU A 51 0.94 0.96 13.64
C LEU A 51 2.23 0.16 13.47
N GLU A 52 3.09 0.60 12.55
CA GLU A 52 4.43 0.08 12.35
C GLU A 52 5.41 1.26 12.46
N PRO A 53 6.54 1.15 13.19
CA PRO A 53 7.61 2.13 13.08
C PRO A 53 8.12 2.04 11.64
N GLY A 54 7.66 2.96 10.79
CA GLY A 54 8.06 2.98 9.40
C GLY A 54 9.55 2.97 9.35
N LEU A 55 10.11 1.97 8.65
CA LEU A 55 11.55 1.68 8.55
C LEU A 55 12.28 2.99 8.69
N ALA A 56 12.68 3.29 9.93
CA ALA A 56 13.53 4.40 10.22
C ALA A 56 14.79 3.94 9.52
N VAL A 57 14.98 4.42 8.29
CA VAL A 57 16.27 4.40 7.63
C VAL A 57 17.22 4.79 8.73
N TRP A 58 18.08 3.86 9.10
CA TRP A 58 19.04 4.01 10.17
C TRP A 58 19.95 5.15 9.79
N ARG A 59 19.50 6.38 10.02
CA ARG A 59 20.37 7.52 10.07
C ARG A 59 20.88 7.57 11.50
N ARG A 60 21.78 6.62 11.76
CA ARG A 60 22.87 6.82 12.69
C ARG A 60 23.48 8.18 12.37
N ARG A 61 23.20 9.15 13.22
CA ARG A 61 23.90 10.43 13.31
C ARG A 61 23.85 10.69 14.81
N SER A 62 24.77 10.02 15.50
CA SER A 62 26.08 10.55 15.94
C SER A 62 25.90 11.64 16.96
#